data_AF-A0A1H3R5G9-F1
#
_entry.id   AF-A0A1H3R5G9-F1
#
_cell.length_a   1.000
_cell.length_b   1.000
_cell.length_c   1.000
_cell.angle_alpha   90.00
_cell.angle_beta   90.00
_cell.angle_gamma   90.00
#
_symmetry.space_group_name_H-M   'P 1'
#
loop_
_entity.id
_entity.type
_entity.pdbx_description
1 polymer ?
#
loop_
_entity_poly.entity_id
_entity_poly.type
_entity_poly.pdbx_seq_one_letter_code
_entity_poly.pdbx_strand_id
1 'polypeptide(L)'
;MSKFKVQIATGSDGSIAFDVPLRITKRGYRKLVQLTGPETAERPWDARPTALQRALGRAERWRRMLESGEATSISDLAAKEGTDFSYIARLLNLTTLAPQLVAAILDDTLPSGTTVNDLAINAPLLWCEQVRRLALKRGPLR
;
A
#
# COMPACT_ATOMS: atom_id res chain seq x y z
N MET A 1 33.89 -5.29 9.30
CA MET A 1 32.88 -6.00 8.50
C MET A 1 32.98 -7.49 8.78
N SER A 2 32.09 -8.04 9.63
CA SER A 2 32.07 -9.49 9.92
C SER A 2 30.96 -10.14 9.11
N LYS A 3 31.31 -11.01 8.16
CA LYS A 3 30.35 -11.78 7.38
C LYS A 3 29.69 -12.80 8.31
N PHE A 4 28.38 -12.69 8.51
CA PHE A 4 27.62 -13.74 9.18
C PHE A 4 27.56 -14.96 8.26
N LYS A 5 28.25 -16.04 8.66
CA LYS A 5 28.21 -17.32 7.97
C LYS A 5 26.98 -18.09 8.47
N VAL A 6 25.88 -18.02 7.71
CA VAL A 6 24.68 -18.82 8.00
C VAL A 6 25.04 -20.29 7.78
N GLN A 7 24.96 -21.10 8.84
CA GLN A 7 25.10 -22.55 8.73
C GLN A 7 23.72 -23.12 8.38
N ILE A 8 23.65 -23.82 7.25
CA ILE A 8 22.44 -24.46 6.77
C ILE A 8 22.62 -25.96 7.02
N ALA A 9 21.77 -26.54 7.85
CA ALA A 9 21.69 -27.97 8.06
C ALA A 9 20.44 -28.51 7.34
N THR A 10 20.60 -29.60 6.60
CA THR A 10 19.50 -30.29 5.92
C THR A 10 19.27 -31.62 6.61
N GLY A 11 18.05 -31.80 7.14
CA GLY A 11 17.59 -33.07 7.72
C GLY A 11 17.34 -34.12 6.66
N SER A 12 17.40 -35.40 7.06
CA SER A 12 17.12 -36.54 6.17
C SER A 12 15.67 -36.60 5.67
N ASP A 13 14.78 -35.81 6.26
CA ASP A 13 13.38 -35.59 5.87
C ASP A 13 13.19 -34.43 4.89
N GLY A 14 14.28 -33.78 4.45
CA GLY A 14 14.25 -32.61 3.59
C GLY A 14 13.99 -31.29 4.33
N SER A 15 13.93 -31.29 5.66
CA SER A 15 13.84 -30.07 6.45
C SER A 15 15.15 -29.27 6.40
N ILE A 16 15.05 -27.94 6.39
CA ILE A 16 16.20 -27.04 6.36
C ILE A 16 16.20 -26.20 7.64
N ALA A 17 17.25 -26.32 8.45
CA ALA A 17 17.46 -25.55 9.67
C ALA A 17 18.65 -24.59 9.50
N PHE A 18 18.49 -23.35 9.95
CA PHE A 18 19.57 -22.36 9.97
C PHE A 18 19.42 -21.42 11.17
N ASP A 19 20.56 -21.04 11.76
CA ASP A 19 20.61 -20.13 12.90
C ASP A 19 20.73 -18.68 12.45
N VAL A 20 19.77 -17.83 12.86
CA VAL A 20 19.80 -16.38 12.61
C VAL A 20 19.88 -15.61 13.91
N PRO A 21 20.89 -14.73 14.11
CA PRO A 21 20.95 -13.88 15.28
C PRO A 21 19.81 -12.85 15.27
N LEU A 22 18.90 -13.00 16.22
CA LEU A 22 17.76 -12.10 16.44
C LEU A 22 17.91 -11.36 17.76
N ARG A 23 17.56 -10.07 17.77
CA ARG A 23 17.50 -9.24 18.97
C ARG A 23 16.04 -8.93 19.26
N ILE A 24 15.55 -9.39 20.40
CA ILE A 24 14.19 -9.10 20.86
C ILE A 24 14.21 -7.80 21.64
N THR A 25 13.52 -6.77 21.14
CA THR A 25 13.36 -5.48 21.81
C THR A 25 11.88 -5.23 22.15
N LYS A 26 11.59 -4.37 23.13
CA LYS A 26 10.21 -3.97 23.47
C LYS A 26 9.93 -2.59 22.90
N ARG A 27 8.79 -2.42 22.22
CA ARG A 27 8.22 -1.11 21.87
C ARG A 27 6.83 -1.02 22.49
N GLY A 28 6.72 -0.37 23.65
CA GLY A 28 5.52 -0.40 24.48
C GLY A 28 5.24 -1.81 25.04
N TYR A 29 3.98 -2.27 24.94
CA TYR A 29 3.52 -3.57 25.45
C TYR A 29 3.76 -4.77 24.50
N ARG A 30 4.33 -4.56 23.31
CA ARG A 30 4.54 -5.62 22.30
C ARG A 30 6.02 -6.01 22.17
N LYS A 31 6.30 -7.31 22.05
CA LYS A 31 7.62 -7.86 21.71
C LYS A 31 7.90 -7.61 20.22
N LEU A 32 9.01 -6.97 19.91
CA LEU A 32 9.50 -6.74 18.55
C LEU A 32 10.70 -7.66 18.32
N VAL A 33 10.67 -8.44 17.24
CA VAL A 33 11.83 -9.23 16.81
C VAL A 33 12.57 -8.41 15.75
N GLN A 34 13.82 -8.04 16.02
CA GLN A 34 14.69 -7.34 15.06
C GLN A 34 15.80 -8.29 14.60
N LEU A 35 15.95 -8.44 13.28
CA LEU A 35 17.07 -9.17 12.70
C LEU A 35 18.36 -8.37 12.93
N THR A 36 19.43 -9.01 13.43
CA THR A 36 20.71 -8.34 13.68
C THR A 36 21.66 -8.65 12.52
N GLY A 37 21.57 -7.89 11.43
CA GLY A 37 22.44 -7.99 10.25
C GLY A 37 23.11 -6.66 9.90
N PRO A 38 24.23 -6.64 9.14
CA PRO A 38 25.08 -5.45 8.94
C PRO A 38 24.44 -4.33 8.10
N GLU A 39 23.30 -4.58 7.47
CA GLU A 39 22.49 -3.55 6.85
C GLU A 39 21.04 -3.90 7.21
N THR A 40 20.32 -2.96 7.81
CA THR A 40 18.87 -3.03 7.74
C THR A 40 18.58 -2.85 6.26
N ALA A 41 18.41 -3.95 5.51
CA ALA A 41 17.97 -3.84 4.12
C ALA A 41 16.81 -2.85 4.11
N GLU A 42 16.92 -1.78 3.30
CA GLU A 42 15.87 -0.77 3.22
C GLU A 42 14.57 -1.51 3.00
N ARG A 43 13.69 -1.45 3.99
CA ARG A 43 12.45 -2.18 3.89
C ARG A 43 11.66 -1.47 2.80
N PRO A 44 10.89 -2.18 1.96
CA PRO A 44 10.10 -1.54 0.92
C PRO A 44 9.18 -0.43 1.45
N TRP A 45 8.77 -0.49 2.73
CA TRP A 45 7.97 0.54 3.42
C TRP A 45 8.77 1.63 4.14
N ASP A 46 10.11 1.56 4.14
CA ASP A 46 10.97 2.66 4.58
C ASP A 46 11.09 3.73 3.48
N ALA A 47 10.74 3.40 2.23
CA ALA A 47 10.64 4.35 1.13
C ALA A 47 9.52 5.38 1.36
N ARG A 48 9.74 6.62 0.89
CA ARG A 48 8.73 7.67 0.95
C ARG A 48 7.53 7.29 0.07
N PRO A 49 6.30 7.26 0.61
CA PRO A 49 5.13 6.90 -0.18
C PRO A 49 4.90 7.85 -1.36
N THR A 50 4.55 7.29 -2.51
CA THR A 50 4.20 8.06 -3.71
C THR A 50 2.91 8.86 -3.49
N ALA A 51 2.64 9.82 -4.37
CA ALA A 51 1.42 10.62 -4.28
C ALA A 51 0.15 9.75 -4.40
N LEU A 52 0.17 8.72 -5.26
CA LEU A 52 -0.94 7.78 -5.42
C LEU A 52 -1.12 6.88 -4.19
N GLN A 53 -0.04 6.36 -3.61
CA GLN A 53 -0.12 5.58 -2.37
C GLN A 53 -0.69 6.41 -1.22
N ARG A 54 -0.29 7.68 -1.08
CA ARG A 54 -0.88 8.59 -0.09
C ARG A 54 -2.35 8.87 -0.35
N ALA A 55 -2.74 9.06 -1.61
CA ALA A 55 -4.13 9.29 -1.99
C ALA A 55 -5.01 8.06 -1.66
N LEU A 56 -4.53 6.86 -1.97
CA LEU A 56 -5.20 5.60 -1.62
C LEU A 56 -5.34 5.44 -0.10
N GLY A 57 -4.27 5.68 0.65
CA GLY A 57 -4.32 5.61 2.12
C GLY A 57 -5.31 6.61 2.74
N ARG A 58 -5.41 7.83 2.17
CA ARG A 58 -6.43 8.81 2.57
C ARG A 58 -7.84 8.35 2.24
N ALA A 59 -8.05 7.83 1.03
CA ALA A 59 -9.34 7.33 0.59
C ALA A 59 -9.86 6.21 1.52
N GLU A 60 -9.00 5.27 1.88
CA GLU A 60 -9.33 4.20 2.84
C GLU A 60 -9.61 4.72 4.25
N ARG A 61 -8.84 5.71 4.74
CA ARG A 61 -9.12 6.35 6.04
C ARG A 61 -10.49 7.04 6.02
N TRP A 62 -10.78 7.79 4.97
CA TRP A 62 -12.04 8.50 4.80
C TRP A 62 -13.23 7.56 4.66
N ARG A 63 -13.08 6.46 3.92
CA ARG A 63 -14.07 5.39 3.85
C ARG A 63 -14.37 4.83 5.24
N ARG A 64 -13.34 4.54 6.05
CA ARG A 64 -13.52 4.08 7.44
C ARG A 64 -14.22 5.11 8.33
N MET A 65 -13.91 6.39 8.19
CA MET A 65 -14.59 7.46 8.96
C MET A 65 -16.08 7.54 8.62
N LEU A 66 -16.44 7.34 7.35
CA LEU A 66 -17.84 7.30 6.92
C LEU A 66 -18.53 6.02 7.42
N GLU A 67 -17.87 4.87 7.32
CA GLU A 67 -18.42 3.58 7.79
C GLU A 67 -18.57 3.50 9.31
N SER A 68 -17.66 4.11 10.06
CA SER A 68 -17.72 4.16 11.53
C SER A 68 -18.73 5.20 12.04
N GLY A 69 -19.22 6.09 11.17
CA GLY A 69 -20.04 7.23 11.56
C GLY A 69 -19.26 8.38 12.19
N GLU A 70 -17.92 8.33 12.24
CA GLU A 70 -17.07 9.46 12.66
C GLU A 70 -17.31 10.69 11.77
N ALA A 71 -17.60 10.48 10.49
CA ALA A 71 -18.14 11.48 9.59
C ALA A 71 -19.52 11.05 9.09
N THR A 72 -20.49 11.97 9.16
CA THR A 72 -21.89 11.67 8.81
C THR A 72 -22.15 11.74 7.30
N SER A 73 -21.33 12.50 6.58
CA SER A 73 -21.45 12.68 5.13
C SER A 73 -20.10 13.11 4.53
N ILE A 74 -20.00 13.06 3.20
CA ILE A 74 -18.82 13.58 2.48
C ILE A 74 -18.65 15.09 2.72
N SER A 75 -19.73 15.85 2.87
CA SER A 75 -19.68 17.29 3.18
C SER A 75 -19.14 17.56 4.58
N ASP A 76 -19.56 16.79 5.59
CA ASP A 76 -19.02 16.84 6.95
C ASP A 76 -17.53 16.47 6.95
N LEU A 77 -17.16 15.42 6.21
CA LEU A 77 -15.77 15.01 6.06
C LEU A 77 -14.90 16.08 5.40
N ALA A 78 -15.43 16.77 4.39
CA ALA A 78 -14.77 17.89 3.70
C ALA A 78 -14.49 19.04 4.66
N ALA A 79 -15.46 19.40 5.50
CA ALA A 79 -15.29 20.41 6.54
C ALA A 79 -14.23 19.99 7.58
N LYS A 80 -14.23 18.72 8.02
CA LYS A 80 -13.25 18.20 8.99
C LYS A 80 -11.82 18.18 8.47
N GLU A 81 -11.64 17.81 7.20
CA GLU A 81 -10.31 17.72 6.58
C GLU A 81 -9.85 19.03 5.94
N GLY A 82 -10.67 20.09 5.97
CA GLY A 82 -10.34 21.41 5.42
C GLY A 82 -10.14 21.39 3.91
N THR A 83 -10.90 20.56 3.19
CA THR A 83 -10.78 20.37 1.74
C THR A 83 -12.15 20.42 1.07
N ASP A 84 -12.19 20.34 -0.26
CA ASP A 84 -13.45 20.44 -1.00
C ASP A 84 -14.14 19.07 -1.15
N PHE A 85 -15.48 19.12 -1.20
CA PHE A 85 -16.32 17.95 -1.40
C PHE A 85 -15.93 17.13 -2.63
N SER A 86 -15.63 17.80 -3.75
CA SER A 86 -15.34 17.13 -5.03
C SER A 86 -14.01 16.39 -4.98
N TYR A 87 -13.02 16.91 -4.26
CA TYR A 87 -11.75 16.24 -4.04
C TYR A 87 -11.92 14.96 -3.21
N ILE A 88 -12.67 15.02 -2.11
CA ILE A 88 -12.96 13.84 -1.29
C ILE A 88 -13.74 12.80 -2.09
N ALA A 89 -14.84 13.21 -2.75
CA ALA A 89 -15.65 12.32 -3.57
C ALA A 89 -14.81 11.63 -4.65
N ARG A 90 -13.90 12.38 -5.30
CA ARG A 90 -12.95 11.82 -6.27
C ARG A 90 -12.00 10.81 -5.64
N LEU A 91 -11.38 11.13 -4.51
CA LEU A 91 -10.43 10.20 -3.87
C LEU A 91 -11.12 8.93 -3.35
N LEU A 92 -12.36 9.03 -2.86
CA LEU A 92 -13.12 7.86 -2.41
C LEU A 92 -13.33 6.83 -3.53
N ASN A 93 -13.38 7.24 -4.80
CA ASN A 93 -13.44 6.31 -5.94
C ASN A 93 -12.19 5.42 -6.06
N LEU A 94 -11.07 5.75 -5.39
CA LEU A 94 -9.92 4.85 -5.34
C LEU A 94 -10.20 3.57 -4.56
N THR A 95 -11.17 3.59 -3.63
CA THR A 95 -11.56 2.43 -2.81
C THR A 95 -12.40 1.41 -3.58
N THR A 96 -12.90 1.76 -4.76
CA THR A 96 -13.71 0.88 -5.62
C THR A 96 -12.93 0.32 -6.81
N LEU A 97 -11.63 0.58 -6.86
CA LEU A 97 -10.75 0.09 -7.93
C LEU A 97 -10.61 -1.43 -7.92
N ALA A 98 -10.34 -1.97 -9.10
CA ALA A 98 -9.97 -3.36 -9.28
C ALA A 98 -8.78 -3.72 -8.37
N PRO A 99 -8.79 -4.89 -7.71
CA PRO A 99 -7.72 -5.30 -6.80
C PRO A 99 -6.31 -5.24 -7.43
N GLN A 100 -6.21 -5.56 -8.73
CA GLN A 100 -4.96 -5.46 -9.48
C GLN A 100 -4.44 -4.02 -9.67
N LEU A 101 -5.32 -3.02 -9.76
CA LEU A 101 -4.93 -1.61 -9.81
C LEU A 101 -4.49 -1.12 -8.43
N VAL A 102 -5.16 -1.57 -7.37
CA VAL A 102 -4.74 -1.30 -6.00
C VAL A 102 -3.34 -1.88 -5.74
N ALA A 103 -3.09 -3.13 -6.13
CA ALA A 103 -1.77 -3.73 -6.06
C ALA A 103 -0.73 -2.92 -6.86
N ALA A 104 -1.03 -2.55 -8.10
CA ALA A 104 -0.12 -1.74 -8.92
C ALA A 104 0.18 -0.35 -8.33
N ILE A 105 -0.76 0.27 -7.60
CA ILE A 105 -0.49 1.51 -6.85
C ILE A 105 0.49 1.26 -5.71
N LEU A 106 0.29 0.16 -4.96
CA LEU A 106 1.11 -0.18 -3.81
C LEU A 106 2.53 -0.60 -4.23
N ASP A 107 2.66 -1.31 -5.35
CA ASP A 107 3.93 -1.78 -5.90
C ASP A 107 4.62 -0.74 -6.79
N ASP A 108 3.99 0.41 -7.03
CA ASP A 108 4.45 1.47 -7.95
C ASP A 108 4.73 0.97 -9.39
N THR A 109 3.96 -0.02 -9.84
CA THR A 109 4.06 -0.64 -11.18
C THR A 109 3.08 -0.07 -12.20
N LEU A 110 2.38 1.02 -11.85
CA LEU A 110 1.53 1.73 -12.79
C LEU A 110 2.35 2.34 -13.94
N PRO A 111 1.74 2.50 -15.13
CA PRO A 111 2.39 3.20 -16.21
C PRO A 111 2.79 4.63 -15.80
N SER A 112 3.97 5.07 -16.25
CA SER A 112 4.50 6.40 -15.93
C SER A 112 3.51 7.52 -16.30
N GLY A 113 3.36 8.49 -15.39
CA GLY A 113 2.45 9.62 -15.57
C GLY A 113 0.98 9.31 -15.28
N THR A 114 0.65 8.12 -14.75
CA THR A 114 -0.69 7.83 -14.23
C THR A 114 -1.01 8.76 -13.06
N THR A 115 -2.19 9.37 -13.10
CA THR A 115 -2.68 10.31 -12.08
C THR A 115 -3.92 9.79 -11.39
N VAL A 116 -4.28 10.37 -10.24
CA VAL A 116 -5.56 10.06 -9.55
C VAL A 116 -6.74 10.24 -10.50
N ASN A 117 -6.71 11.26 -11.36
CA ASN A 117 -7.80 11.54 -12.30
C ASN A 117 -8.00 10.43 -13.32
N ASP A 118 -6.94 9.71 -13.70
CA ASP A 118 -7.03 8.59 -14.64
C ASP A 118 -7.78 7.40 -14.01
N LEU A 119 -7.69 7.26 -12.69
CA LEU A 119 -8.25 6.14 -11.93
C LEU A 119 -9.63 6.47 -11.35
N ALA A 120 -9.84 7.71 -10.91
CA ALA A 120 -10.98 8.11 -10.10
C ALA A 120 -12.10 8.83 -10.85
N ILE A 121 -11.83 9.44 -12.01
CA ILE A 121 -12.85 10.20 -12.75
C ILE A 121 -13.58 9.29 -13.74
N ASN A 122 -14.89 9.17 -13.54
CA ASN A 122 -15.78 8.34 -14.37
C ASN A 122 -15.25 6.91 -14.54
N ALA A 123 -14.74 6.32 -13.45
CA ALA A 123 -14.21 4.96 -13.48
C ALA A 123 -15.33 3.99 -13.89
N PRO A 124 -15.09 3.09 -14.87
CA PRO A 124 -16.04 2.04 -15.19
C PRO A 124 -16.41 1.22 -13.95
N LEU A 125 -17.67 0.78 -13.86
CA LEU A 125 -18.12 -0.06 -12.75
C LEU A 125 -17.49 -1.45 -12.81
N LEU A 126 -17.27 -1.98 -14.03
CA LEU A 126 -16.63 -3.28 -14.22
C LEU A 126 -15.11 -3.16 -14.06
N TRP A 127 -14.53 -3.94 -13.15
CA TRP A 127 -13.09 -3.96 -12.90
C TRP A 127 -12.24 -4.28 -14.13
N CYS A 128 -12.68 -5.21 -14.97
CA CYS A 128 -11.99 -5.52 -16.22
C CYS A 128 -11.93 -4.32 -17.18
N GLU A 129 -12.98 -3.49 -17.18
CA GLU A 129 -13.03 -2.26 -17.97
C GLU A 129 -12.16 -1.15 -17.37
N GLN A 130 -12.04 -1.06 -16.04
CA GLN A 130 -11.13 -0.12 -15.39
C GLN A 130 -9.69 -0.35 -15.85
N VAL A 131 -9.26 -1.62 -15.83
CA VAL A 131 -7.91 -2.02 -16.23
C VAL A 131 -7.71 -1.79 -17.72
N ARG A 132 -8.68 -2.20 -18.56
CA ARG A 132 -8.65 -1.96 -20.01
C ARG A 132 -8.54 -0.47 -20.33
N ARG A 133 -9.34 0.38 -19.67
CA ARG A 133 -9.33 1.83 -19.88
C ARG A 133 -7.98 2.44 -19.53
N LEU A 134 -7.38 2.04 -18.40
CA LEU A 134 -6.05 2.49 -18.03
C LEU A 134 -5.02 2.04 -19.07
N ALA A 135 -5.10 0.78 -19.51
CA ALA A 135 -4.20 0.23 -20.52
C ALA A 135 -4.26 1.02 -21.84
N LEU A 136 -5.46 1.39 -22.29
CA LEU A 136 -5.67 2.20 -23.49
C LEU A 136 -5.15 3.64 -23.33
N LYS A 137 -5.25 4.23 -22.12
CA LYS A 137 -4.88 5.63 -21.88
C LYS A 137 -3.40 5.84 -21.60
N ARG A 138 -2.76 4.92 -20.88
CA ARG A 138 -1.41 5.07 -20.33
C ARG A 138 -0.45 3.93 -20.70
N GLY A 139 -0.96 2.84 -21.26
CA GLY A 139 -0.20 1.60 -21.49
C GLY A 139 -0.49 0.52 -20.43
N PRO A 140 -0.08 -0.73 -20.67
CA PRO A 140 -0.34 -1.84 -19.76
C PRO A 140 0.39 -1.67 -18.42
N LEU A 141 -0.12 -2.34 -17.38
CA LEU A 141 0.56 -2.47 -16.09
C LEU A 141 1.95 -3.12 -16.29
N ARG A 142 2.94 -2.70 -15.49
CA ARG A 142 4.32 -3.21 -15.56
C ARG A 142 4.55 -4.41 -14.65
#